data_AF-A0A1J3E5J6-F1
#
_entry.id   AF-A0A1J3E5J6-F1
#
_cell.length_a   1.000
_cell.length_b   1.000
_cell.length_c   1.000
_cell.angle_alpha   90.00
_cell.angle_beta   90.00
_cell.angle_gamma   90.00
#
_symmetry.space_group_name_H-M   'P 1'
#
loop_
_entity.id
_entity.type
_entity.pdbx_description
1 polymer ?
#
loop_
_entity_poly.entity_id
_entity_poly.type
_entity_poly.pdbx_seq_one_letter_code
_entity_poly.pdbx_strand_id
1 'polypeptide(L)'
;TSFFFGFIEFILKTLNLSTNRFNITSKANDDEEQSKRYEQEIFNFGPSSSMFLPMTTAAIVNLLALVWGLYCLFTSREVLVLELMLASFAVVNCLPIYEAMILRKDDGKLSKTVCFSAGILTFAFIVSGYFVFK
;
A
#
# COMPACT_ATOMS: atom_id res chain seq x y z
N THR A 1 12.50 -2.67 6.19
CA THR A 1 11.39 -1.74 6.50
C THR A 1 11.29 -1.32 7.97
N SER A 2 11.95 -2.00 8.92
CA SER A 2 11.99 -1.61 10.34
C SER A 2 12.66 -0.25 10.61
N PHE A 3 13.74 0.08 9.88
CA PHE A 3 14.48 1.33 10.09
C PHE A 3 13.66 2.59 9.76
N PHE A 4 12.87 2.56 8.68
CA PHE A 4 12.03 3.69 8.30
C PHE A 4 10.93 3.95 9.32
N PHE A 5 10.29 2.87 9.82
CA PHE A 5 9.28 2.98 10.85
C PHE A 5 9.86 3.45 12.19
N GLY A 6 11.03 2.92 12.59
CA GLY A 6 11.75 3.39 13.78
C GLY A 6 12.20 4.85 13.68
N PHE A 7 12.57 5.31 12.48
CA PHE A 7 12.91 6.71 12.24
C PHE A 7 11.69 7.64 12.39
N ILE A 8 10.53 7.24 11.83
CA ILE A 8 9.27 7.98 12.02
C ILE A 8 8.91 8.03 13.51
N GLU A 9 9.00 6.90 14.22
CA GLU A 9 8.72 6.85 15.66
C GLU A 9 9.65 7.76 16.46
N PHE A 10 10.95 7.79 16.12
CA PHE A 10 11.91 8.70 16.74
C PHE A 10 11.52 10.16 16.53
N ILE A 11 11.20 10.57 15.29
CA ILE A 11 10.76 11.94 14.99
C ILE A 11 9.48 12.29 15.75
N LEU A 12 8.47 11.43 15.72
CA LEU A 12 7.20 11.66 16.43
C LEU A 12 7.43 11.84 17.92
N LYS A 13 8.33 11.04 18.51
CA LYS A 13 8.74 11.16 19.91
C LYS A 13 9.47 12.49 20.18
N THR A 14 10.37 12.91 19.29
CA THR A 14 11.05 14.21 19.39
C THR A 14 10.07 15.39 19.31
N LEU A 15 9.03 15.28 18.49
CA LEU A 15 7.97 16.28 18.33
C LEU A 15 6.90 16.22 19.45
N ASN A 16 7.06 15.33 20.43
CA ASN A 16 6.13 15.11 21.53
C ASN A 16 4.69 14.75 21.07
N LEU A 17 4.57 14.14 19.88
CA LEU A 17 3.32 13.63 19.33
C LEU A 17 3.07 12.19 19.81
N SER A 18 1.81 11.76 19.85
CA SER A 18 1.46 10.40 20.29
C SER A 18 2.14 9.37 19.38
N THR A 19 2.95 8.49 19.98
CA THR A 19 3.58 7.37 19.27
C THR A 19 2.66 6.16 19.28
N ASN A 20 2.60 5.44 18.16
CA ASN A 20 1.89 4.18 18.11
C ASN A 20 2.76 3.14 18.83
N ARG A 21 2.39 2.76 20.07
CA ARG A 21 3.15 1.76 20.85
C ARG A 21 3.18 0.46 20.05
N PHE A 22 4.37 0.04 19.64
CA PHE A 22 4.56 -1.22 18.93
C PHE A 22 4.10 -2.38 19.83
N ASN A 23 2.88 -2.86 19.59
CA ASN A 23 2.36 -4.00 20.33
C ASN A 23 3.03 -5.26 19.78
N ILE A 24 3.64 -6.05 20.65
CA ILE A 24 4.29 -7.30 20.28
C ILE A 24 3.20 -8.21 19.71
N THR A 25 3.33 -8.59 18.44
CA THR A 25 2.39 -9.49 17.79
C THR A 25 2.48 -10.85 18.49
N SER A 26 1.36 -11.37 19.00
CA SER A 26 1.36 -12.73 19.51
C SER A 26 1.66 -13.69 18.36
N LYS A 27 2.55 -14.65 18.59
CA LYS A 27 2.82 -15.75 17.65
C LYS A 27 1.90 -16.95 17.88
N ALA A 28 0.90 -16.80 18.75
CA ALA A 28 -0.10 -17.82 18.99
C ALA A 28 -1.06 -17.84 17.79
N ASN A 29 -0.99 -18.89 16.99
CA ASN A 29 -1.94 -19.15 15.91
C ASN A 29 -3.18 -19.79 16.53
N ASP A 30 -4.05 -18.99 17.15
CA ASP A 30 -5.33 -19.50 17.69
C ASP A 30 -6.41 -19.62 16.59
N ASP A 31 -6.13 -19.13 15.37
CA ASP A 31 -7.04 -19.15 14.22
C ASP A 31 -6.56 -20.18 13.16
N GLU A 32 -7.31 -21.28 13.05
CA GLU A 32 -7.05 -22.38 12.10
C GLU A 32 -7.21 -21.92 10.64
N GLU A 33 -7.95 -20.84 10.37
CA GLU A 33 -8.01 -20.28 9.02
C GLU A 33 -6.75 -19.50 8.64
N GLN A 34 -6.10 -18.86 9.63
CA GLN A 34 -4.84 -18.17 9.41
C GLN A 34 -3.70 -19.15 9.11
N SER A 35 -3.66 -20.31 9.76
CA SER A 35 -2.66 -21.35 9.46
C SER A 35 -2.88 -21.93 8.06
N LYS A 36 -4.13 -22.21 7.65
CA LYS A 36 -4.45 -22.69 6.30
C LYS A 36 -3.99 -21.71 5.22
N ARG A 37 -4.22 -20.40 5.41
CA ARG A 37 -3.73 -19.37 4.47
C ARG A 37 -2.20 -19.35 4.38
N TYR A 38 -1.52 -19.51 5.51
CA TYR A 38 -0.07 -19.56 5.54
C TYR A 38 0.49 -20.78 4.78
N GLU A 39 -0.09 -21.97 4.97
CA GLU A 39 0.31 -23.18 4.24
C GLU A 39 0.05 -23.09 2.74
N GLN A 40 -0.95 -22.31 2.33
CA GLN A 40 -1.27 -22.04 0.93
C GLN A 40 -0.44 -20.88 0.33
N GLU A 41 0.53 -20.36 1.06
CA GLU A 41 1.36 -19.20 0.66
C GLU A 41 0.54 -17.92 0.40
N ILE A 42 -0.68 -17.85 0.93
CA ILE A 42 -1.58 -16.71 0.78
C ILE A 42 -1.25 -15.69 1.87
N PHE A 43 -0.92 -14.47 1.44
CA PHE A 43 -0.59 -13.40 2.37
C PHE A 43 -1.80 -13.03 3.25
N ASN A 44 -1.59 -12.89 4.56
CA ASN A 44 -2.62 -12.47 5.49
C ASN A 44 -2.54 -10.96 5.78
N PHE A 45 -3.57 -10.20 5.43
CA PHE A 45 -3.65 -8.76 5.68
C PHE A 45 -4.50 -8.36 6.90
N GLY A 46 -5.08 -9.32 7.62
CA GLY A 46 -5.75 -9.04 8.90
C GLY A 46 -4.76 -8.75 10.04
N PRO A 47 -5.24 -8.39 11.25
CA PRO A 47 -5.97 -7.17 11.59
C PRO A 47 -5.30 -5.87 11.08
N SER A 48 -6.07 -4.78 11.00
CA SER A 48 -5.64 -3.48 10.45
C SER A 48 -4.37 -2.93 11.08
N SER A 49 -3.23 -3.20 10.45
CA SER A 49 -1.95 -2.57 10.77
C SER A 49 -1.78 -1.28 9.98
N SER A 50 -1.31 -0.23 10.67
CA SER A 50 -0.91 1.04 10.03
C SER A 50 0.17 0.84 8.96
N MET A 51 0.92 -0.26 9.02
CA MET A 51 1.97 -0.59 8.03
C MET A 51 1.40 -0.88 6.63
N PHE A 52 0.14 -1.33 6.52
CA PHE A 52 -0.49 -1.59 5.23
C PHE A 52 -0.92 -0.31 4.51
N LEU A 53 -1.12 0.79 5.23
CA LEU A 53 -1.56 2.06 4.65
C LEU A 53 -0.58 2.64 3.61
N PRO A 54 0.73 2.84 3.93
CA PRO A 54 1.68 3.35 2.95
C PRO A 54 1.89 2.36 1.80
N MET A 55 1.86 1.05 2.06
CA MET A 55 2.02 0.01 1.04
C MET A 55 0.85 0.02 0.03
N THR A 56 -0.38 0.13 0.54
CA THR A 56 -1.59 0.21 -0.29
C THR A 56 -1.63 1.51 -1.08
N THR A 57 -1.27 2.64 -0.46
CA THR A 57 -1.18 3.93 -1.15
C THR A 57 -0.17 3.88 -2.30
N ALA A 58 1.02 3.32 -2.07
CA ALA A 58 2.04 3.16 -3.09
C ALA A 58 1.56 2.26 -4.25
N ALA A 59 0.86 1.17 -3.94
CA ALA A 59 0.27 0.30 -4.97
C ALA A 59 -0.73 1.08 -5.84
N ILE A 60 -1.70 1.78 -5.23
CA ILE A 60 -2.71 2.56 -5.97
C ILE A 60 -2.05 3.63 -6.85
N VAL A 61 -1.07 4.38 -6.32
CA VAL A 61 -0.37 5.42 -7.08
C VAL A 61 0.37 4.82 -8.28
N ASN A 62 1.10 3.71 -8.10
CA ASN A 62 1.81 3.05 -9.21
C ASN A 62 0.85 2.50 -10.26
N LEU A 63 -0.32 1.99 -9.85
CA LEU A 63 -1.35 1.53 -10.78
C LEU A 63 -1.91 2.68 -11.62
N LEU A 64 -2.21 3.82 -10.98
CA LEU A 64 -2.70 5.01 -11.69
C LEU A 64 -1.64 5.57 -12.65
N ALA A 65 -0.37 5.61 -12.21
CA ALA A 65 0.75 6.03 -13.04
C ALA A 65 0.93 5.12 -14.27
N LEU A 66 0.78 3.80 -14.10
CA LEU A 66 0.80 2.84 -15.21
C LEU A 66 -0.32 3.12 -16.22
N VAL A 67 -1.57 3.24 -15.75
CA VAL A 67 -2.74 3.50 -16.61
C VAL A 67 -2.57 4.81 -17.37
N TRP A 68 -2.12 5.87 -16.68
CA TRP A 68 -1.86 7.16 -17.30
C TRP A 68 -0.71 7.10 -18.32
N GLY A 69 0.38 6.41 -17.99
CA GLY A 69 1.52 6.22 -18.88
C GLY A 69 1.14 5.45 -20.15
N LEU A 70 0.33 4.40 -20.02
CA LEU A 70 -0.23 3.66 -21.15
C LEU A 70 -1.15 4.54 -22.00
N TYR A 71 -2.01 5.35 -21.38
CA TYR A 71 -2.85 6.31 -22.11
C TYR A 71 -2.02 7.31 -22.92
N CYS A 72 -0.96 7.87 -22.32
CA CYS A 72 -0.03 8.77 -23.01
C CYS A 72 0.69 8.09 -24.19
N LEU A 73 1.04 6.80 -24.04
CA LEU A 73 1.63 6.00 -25.11
C LEU A 73 0.71 5.87 -26.31
N PHE A 74 -0.58 5.61 -26.10
CA PHE A 74 -1.56 5.52 -27.18
C PHE A 74 -1.85 6.86 -27.84
N THR A 75 -1.76 7.97 -27.09
CA THR A 75 -2.05 9.32 -27.61
C THR A 75 -0.82 10.02 -28.23
N SER A 76 0.28 9.28 -28.46
CA SER A 76 1.53 9.75 -29.07
C SER A 76 2.17 10.96 -28.36
N ARG A 77 2.03 11.03 -27.04
CA ARG A 77 2.80 11.98 -26.21
C ARG A 77 4.16 11.40 -25.90
N GLU A 78 5.10 12.26 -25.48
CA GLU A 78 6.38 11.77 -24.95
C GLU A 78 6.12 10.86 -23.75
N VAL A 79 6.61 9.62 -23.83
CA VAL A 79 6.47 8.63 -22.77
C VAL A 79 7.83 8.37 -22.16
N LEU A 80 7.89 8.46 -20.83
CA LEU A 80 9.06 8.09 -20.05
C LEU A 80 9.07 6.57 -19.89
N VAL A 81 9.72 5.87 -20.82
CA VAL A 81 9.77 4.40 -20.89
C VAL A 81 10.28 3.77 -19.58
N LEU A 82 11.29 4.38 -18.95
CA LEU A 82 11.83 3.92 -17.68
C LEU A 82 10.81 4.01 -16.54
N GLU A 83 10.04 5.10 -16.47
CA GLU A 83 9.00 5.25 -15.45
C GLU A 83 7.87 4.24 -15.66
N LEU A 84 7.47 4.01 -16.91
CA LEU A 84 6.46 3.01 -17.24
C LEU A 84 6.94 1.59 -16.88
N MET A 85 8.20 1.27 -17.15
CA MET A 85 8.81 0.00 -16.75
C MET A 85 8.84 -0.16 -15.22
N LEU A 86 9.22 0.90 -14.49
CA LEU A 86 9.29 0.88 -13.03
C LEU A 86 7.89 0.74 -12.40
N ALA A 87 6.91 1.49 -12.90
CA ALA A 87 5.52 1.37 -12.49
C ALA A 87 4.95 -0.03 -12.78
N SER A 88 5.26 -0.59 -13.95
CA SER A 88 4.88 -1.97 -14.31
C SER A 88 5.46 -2.98 -13.31
N PHE A 89 6.75 -2.87 -13.01
CA PHE A 89 7.41 -3.73 -12.03
C PHE A 89 6.76 -3.60 -10.64
N ALA A 90 6.50 -2.38 -10.17
CA ALA A 90 5.83 -2.14 -8.90
C ALA A 90 4.42 -2.75 -8.87
N VAL A 91 3.63 -2.59 -9.93
CA VAL A 91 2.27 -3.14 -10.06
C VAL A 91 2.29 -4.68 -9.98
N VAL A 92 3.19 -5.34 -10.71
CA VAL A 92 3.32 -6.82 -10.67
C VAL A 92 3.66 -7.30 -9.25
N ASN A 93 4.55 -6.62 -8.55
CA ASN A 93 4.88 -6.97 -7.16
C ASN A 93 3.74 -6.68 -6.17
N CYS A 94 2.80 -5.78 -6.52
CA CYS A 94 1.65 -5.43 -5.70
C CYS A 94 0.39 -6.25 -6.02
N LEU A 95 0.46 -7.25 -6.89
CA LEU A 95 -0.66 -8.17 -7.18
C LEU A 95 -1.39 -8.71 -5.93
N PRO A 96 -0.70 -9.24 -4.89
CA PRO A 96 -1.39 -9.74 -3.70
C PRO A 96 -2.16 -8.63 -2.95
N ILE A 97 -1.73 -7.37 -3.06
CA ILE A 97 -2.42 -6.23 -2.45
C ILE A 97 -3.71 -5.92 -3.23
N TYR A 98 -3.66 -5.88 -4.56
CA TYR A 98 -4.86 -5.65 -5.37
C TYR A 98 -5.88 -6.77 -5.21
N GLU A 99 -5.41 -8.01 -5.16
CA GLU A 99 -6.25 -9.18 -4.89
C GLU A 99 -6.92 -9.08 -3.51
N ALA A 100 -6.16 -8.73 -2.47
CA ALA A 100 -6.70 -8.55 -1.13
C ALA A 100 -7.62 -7.33 -0.99
N MET A 101 -7.51 -6.33 -1.87
CA MET A 101 -8.34 -5.13 -1.86
C MET A 101 -9.69 -5.34 -2.57
N ILE A 102 -9.71 -6.06 -3.71
CA ILE A 102 -10.87 -6.12 -4.61
C ILE A 102 -11.49 -7.53 -4.67
N LEU A 103 -10.67 -8.57 -4.75
CA LEU A 103 -11.13 -9.93 -5.10
C LEU A 103 -11.47 -10.77 -3.86
N ARG A 104 -10.70 -10.63 -2.78
CA ARG A 104 -10.88 -11.44 -1.57
C ARG A 104 -12.06 -11.01 -0.71
N LYS A 105 -12.79 -12.01 -0.21
CA LYS A 105 -13.92 -11.83 0.73
C LYS A 105 -13.66 -12.41 2.11
N ASP A 106 -12.63 -13.24 2.26
CA ASP A 106 -12.22 -13.87 3.53
C ASP A 106 -11.67 -12.85 4.55
N ASP A 107 -11.37 -13.32 5.76
CA ASP A 107 -10.93 -12.49 6.88
C ASP A 107 -9.45 -12.07 6.80
N GLY A 108 -8.68 -12.62 5.87
CA GLY A 108 -7.33 -12.17 5.58
C GLY A 108 -7.26 -11.08 4.50
N LYS A 109 -8.41 -10.55 4.04
CA LYS A 109 -8.47 -9.43 3.11
C LYS A 109 -7.95 -8.13 3.73
N LEU A 110 -7.69 -7.14 2.88
CA LEU A 110 -7.25 -5.83 3.34
C LEU A 110 -8.41 -5.11 4.06
N SER A 111 -8.13 -4.52 5.22
CA SER A 111 -9.14 -3.79 6.00
C SER A 111 -9.71 -2.62 5.18
N LYS A 112 -11.05 -2.53 5.10
CA LYS A 112 -11.74 -1.50 4.31
C LYS A 112 -11.36 -0.08 4.73
N THR A 113 -11.08 0.14 6.01
CA THR A 113 -10.61 1.43 6.54
C THR A 113 -9.25 1.82 5.95
N VAL A 114 -8.35 0.85 5.78
CA VAL A 114 -7.04 1.07 5.15
C VAL A 114 -7.21 1.39 3.67
N CYS A 115 -8.07 0.65 2.94
CA CYS A 115 -8.35 0.95 1.54
C CYS A 115 -8.91 2.37 1.36
N PHE A 116 -9.89 2.75 2.19
CA PHE A 116 -10.52 4.07 2.12
C PHE A 116 -9.54 5.20 2.43
N SER A 117 -8.76 5.06 3.50
CA SER A 117 -7.73 6.05 3.85
C SER A 117 -6.60 6.12 2.82
N ALA A 118 -6.19 5.00 2.23
CA ALA A 118 -5.22 4.97 1.13
C ALA A 118 -5.76 5.69 -0.11
N GLY A 119 -7.05 5.53 -0.41
CA GLY A 119 -7.73 6.25 -1.50
C GLY A 119 -7.72 7.76 -1.28
N ILE A 120 -8.08 8.23 -0.08
CA ILE A 120 -8.02 9.65 0.29
C ILE A 120 -6.60 10.18 0.17
N LEU A 121 -5.61 9.45 0.71
CA LEU A 121 -4.21 9.88 0.69
C LEU A 121 -3.67 9.96 -0.74
N THR A 122 -4.01 8.98 -1.58
CA THR A 122 -3.66 8.99 -3.01
C THR A 122 -4.26 10.20 -3.71
N PHE A 123 -5.55 10.49 -3.48
CA PHE A 123 -6.21 11.65 -4.05
C PHE A 123 -5.53 12.96 -3.61
N ALA A 124 -5.19 13.09 -2.33
CA ALA A 124 -4.47 14.24 -1.80
C ALA A 124 -3.09 14.42 -2.48
N PHE A 125 -2.34 13.34 -2.69
CA PHE A 125 -1.06 13.41 -3.42
C PHE A 125 -1.22 13.88 -4.86
N ILE A 126 -2.23 13.39 -5.58
CA ILE A 126 -2.50 13.81 -6.96
C ILE A 126 -2.88 15.30 -7.02
N VAL A 127 -3.77 15.76 -6.15
CA VAL A 127 -4.19 17.17 -6.09
C VAL A 127 -3.02 18.08 -5.71
N SER A 128 -2.22 17.67 -4.72
CA SER A 128 -1.03 18.42 -4.31
C SER A 128 -0.01 18.51 -5.43
N GLY A 129 0.27 17.42 -6.15
CA GLY A 129 1.14 17.43 -7.32
C GLY A 129 0.61 18.37 -8.40
N TYR A 130 -0.68 18.29 -8.71
CA TYR A 130 -1.31 19.18 -9.69
C TYR A 130 -1.20 20.66 -9.31
N PHE A 131 -1.34 21.00 -8.03
CA PHE A 131 -1.20 22.39 -7.57
C PHE A 131 0.26 22.90 -7.64
N VAL A 132 1.24 22.04 -7.35
CA VAL A 132 2.66 22.41 -7.33
C VAL A 132 3.26 22.53 -8.73
N PHE A 133 2.84 21.68 -9.67
CA PHE A 133 3.35 21.67 -11.05
C PHE A 133 2.53 22.53 -12.03
N LYS A 134 1.53 23.26 -11.53
CA LYS A 134 0.78 24.27 -12.27
C LYS A 134 1.40 25.65 -12.09
#